data_AF-A0A1T5AF37-F1
#
_entry.id   AF-A0A1T5AF37-F1
#
_cell.length_a   1.000
_cell.length_b   1.000
_cell.length_c   1.000
_cell.angle_alpha   90.00
_cell.angle_beta   90.00
_cell.angle_gamma   90.00
#
_symmetry.space_group_name_H-M   'P 1'
#
loop_
_entity.id
_entity.type
_entity.pdbx_description
1 polymer ?
#
loop_
_entity_poly.entity_id
_entity_poly.type
_entity_poly.pdbx_seq_one_letter_code
_entity_poly.pdbx_strand_id
1 'polypeptide(L)'
;MTFYLILKYVSIAFYVYSLMLVAYVLMSWVPAVQNTSVGRILTKLCEPYLGIFRKFIPPIGMIDISPIVAIFLLNYIQKGLFIVILKIYEMFI
;
A
#
# COMPACT_ATOMS: atom_id res chain seq x y z
N MET A 1 19.00 -16.97 10.31
CA MET A 1 17.91 -17.51 9.45
C MET A 1 16.55 -16.87 9.77
N THR A 2 16.07 -16.94 11.01
CA THR A 2 14.75 -16.39 11.40
C THR A 2 14.58 -14.89 11.12
N PHE A 3 15.59 -14.07 11.40
CA PHE A 3 15.59 -12.64 11.11
C PHE A 3 15.35 -12.31 9.63
N TYR A 4 16.01 -13.05 8.73
CA TYR A 4 15.83 -12.89 7.28
C TYR A 4 14.40 -13.22 6.84
N LEU A 5 13.76 -14.23 7.44
CA LEU A 5 12.37 -14.56 7.14
C LEU A 5 11.43 -13.42 7.52
N ILE A 6 11.66 -12.75 8.65
CA ILE A 6 10.87 -11.59 9.07
C ILE A 6 10.94 -10.49 8.01
N LEU A 7 12.15 -10.07 7.62
CA LEU A 7 12.34 -9.04 6.59
C LEU A 7 11.69 -9.44 5.25
N LYS A 8 11.80 -10.73 4.88
CA LYS A 8 11.17 -11.25 3.66
C LYS A 8 9.64 -11.13 3.70
N TYR A 9 8.99 -11.57 4.79
CA TYR A 9 7.54 -11.48 4.91
C TYR A 9 7.04 -10.03 4.95
N VAL A 10 7.76 -9.14 5.64
CA VAL A 10 7.47 -7.70 5.60
C VAL A 10 7.55 -7.20 4.15
N SER A 11 8.61 -7.55 3.41
CA SER A 11 8.74 -7.14 2.00
C SER A 11 7.60 -7.63 1.13
N ILE A 12 7.18 -8.88 1.31
CA ILE A 12 6.07 -9.47 0.56
C ILE A 12 4.77 -8.74 0.89
N ALA A 13 4.50 -8.46 2.16
CA ALA A 13 3.28 -7.75 2.57
C ALA A 13 3.18 -6.36 1.94
N PHE A 14 4.27 -5.58 1.98
CA PHE A 14 4.31 -4.24 1.36
C PHE A 14 4.17 -4.31 -0.17
N TYR A 15 4.82 -5.29 -0.82
CA TYR A 15 4.71 -5.50 -2.26
C TYR A 15 3.28 -5.86 -2.68
N VAL A 16 2.66 -6.82 -2.00
CA VAL A 16 1.28 -7.24 -2.27
C VAL A 16 0.32 -6.06 -2.06
N TYR A 17 0.48 -5.31 -0.97
CA TYR A 17 -0.37 -4.14 -0.73
C TYR A 17 -0.18 -3.06 -1.79
N SER A 18 1.06 -2.80 -2.24
CA SER A 18 1.31 -1.88 -3.35
C SER A 18 0.62 -2.32 -4.65
N LEU A 19 0.64 -3.62 -4.97
CA LEU A 19 -0.09 -4.15 -6.12
C LEU A 19 -1.61 -3.98 -5.96
N MET A 20 -2.14 -4.18 -4.75
CA MET A 20 -3.56 -3.96 -4.45
C MET A 20 -3.96 -2.50 -4.67
N LEU A 21 -3.13 -1.55 -4.24
CA LEU A 21 -3.36 -0.11 -4.48
C LEU A 21 -3.42 0.19 -5.97
N VAL A 22 -2.46 -0.31 -6.76
CA VAL A 22 -2.46 -0.14 -8.22
C VAL A 22 -3.72 -0.74 -8.85
N ALA A 23 -4.04 -1.99 -8.50
CA ALA A 23 -5.21 -2.67 -9.02
C ALA A 23 -6.52 -1.93 -8.68
N TYR A 24 -6.66 -1.46 -7.44
CA TYR A 24 -7.81 -0.70 -6.97
C TYR A 24 -8.03 0.58 -7.78
N VAL A 25 -6.95 1.28 -8.11
CA VAL A 25 -6.99 2.56 -8.84
C VAL A 25 -7.33 2.34 -10.30
N LEU A 26 -6.74 1.32 -10.92
CA LEU A 26 -7.12 0.95 -12.29
C LEU A 26 -8.59 0.54 -12.35
N MET A 27 -9.10 -0.15 -11.32
CA MET A 27 -10.52 -0.49 -11.22
C MET A 27 -11.41 0.72 -10.99
N SER A 28 -10.94 1.77 -10.31
CA SER A 28 -11.76 2.98 -10.09
C SER A 28 -12.05 3.76 -11.35
N TRP A 29 -11.25 3.59 -12.39
CA TRP A 29 -11.50 4.18 -13.71
C TRP A 29 -12.57 3.41 -14.51
N VAL A 30 -12.93 2.20 -14.09
CA VAL A 30 -13.93 1.36 -14.75
C VAL A 30 -15.02 0.93 -13.74
N PRO A 31 -16.10 1.73 -13.58
CA PRO A 31 -17.09 1.55 -12.52
C PRO A 31 -17.73 0.15 -12.44
N ALA A 32 -17.88 -0.53 -13.58
CA ALA A 32 -18.42 -1.89 -13.62
C ALA A 32 -17.56 -2.90 -12.84
N VAL A 33 -16.24 -2.70 -12.80
CA VAL A 33 -15.30 -3.61 -12.13
C VAL A 33 -15.29 -3.39 -10.62
N GLN A 34 -15.50 -2.16 -10.14
CA GLN A 34 -15.57 -1.86 -8.70
C GLN A 34 -16.72 -2.61 -8.00
N ASN A 35 -17.82 -2.83 -8.70
CA ASN A 35 -19.00 -3.51 -8.15
C ASN A 35 -18.86 -5.04 -8.06
N THR A 36 -17.75 -5.61 -8.52
CA THR A 36 -17.46 -7.03 -8.37
C THR A 36 -17.08 -7.38 -6.93
N SER A 37 -17.11 -8.68 -6.57
CA SER A 37 -16.66 -9.13 -5.24
C SER A 37 -15.21 -8.76 -4.95
N VAL A 38 -14.33 -8.86 -5.96
CA VAL A 38 -12.91 -8.48 -5.83
C VAL A 38 -12.78 -6.97 -5.67
N GLY A 39 -13.51 -6.19 -6.47
CA GLY A 39 -13.54 -4.72 -6.35
C GLY A 39 -13.93 -4.26 -4.96
N ARG A 40 -15.00 -4.83 -4.38
CA ARG A 40 -15.44 -4.51 -3.01
C ARG A 40 -14.40 -4.85 -1.94
N ILE A 41 -13.66 -5.96 -2.09
CA ILE A 41 -12.57 -6.33 -1.16
C ILE A 41 -11.46 -5.29 -1.24
N LEU A 42 -11.03 -4.92 -2.46
CA LEU A 42 -9.99 -3.93 -2.64
C LEU A 42 -10.40 -2.56 -2.14
N THR A 43 -11.64 -2.13 -2.37
CA THR A 43 -12.17 -0.88 -1.77
C THR A 43 -12.04 -0.91 -0.25
N LYS A 44 -12.47 -1.99 0.41
CA LYS A 44 -12.36 -2.10 1.88
C LYS A 44 -10.92 -2.03 2.40
N LEU A 45 -9.96 -2.56 1.65
CA LEU A 45 -8.55 -2.64 2.07
C LEU A 45 -7.72 -1.41 1.68
N CYS A 46 -8.04 -0.77 0.55
CA CYS A 46 -7.27 0.33 -0.02
C CYS A 46 -7.83 1.70 0.35
N GLU A 47 -9.16 1.84 0.48
CA GLU A 47 -9.81 3.14 0.70
C GLU A 47 -9.43 3.81 2.03
N PRO A 48 -9.28 3.11 3.17
CA PRO A 48 -8.85 3.76 4.40
C PRO A 48 -7.48 4.44 4.29
N TYR A 49 -6.59 3.87 3.47
CA TYR A 49 -5.26 4.42 3.21
C TYR A 49 -5.30 5.52 2.16
N LEU A 50 -5.83 5.25 0.96
CA LEU A 50 -5.91 6.20 -0.15
C LEU A 50 -6.78 7.41 0.17
N GLY A 51 -7.86 7.21 0.94
CA GLY A 51 -8.75 8.27 1.40
C GLY A 51 -8.04 9.35 2.22
N ILE A 52 -6.93 9.03 2.89
CA ILE A 52 -6.09 10.04 3.57
C ILE A 52 -5.44 10.94 2.51
N PHE A 53 -4.86 10.37 1.46
CA PHE A 53 -4.19 11.13 0.41
C PHE A 53 -5.16 11.94 -0.44
N ARG A 54 -6.36 11.41 -0.72
CA ARG A 54 -7.41 12.14 -1.47
C ARG A 54 -7.86 13.43 -0.78
N LYS A 55 -7.69 13.55 0.54
CA LYS A 55 -7.95 14.82 1.26
C LYS A 55 -6.93 15.90 0.93
N PHE A 56 -5.70 15.53 0.57
CA PHE A 56 -4.63 16.46 0.24
C PHE A 56 -4.43 16.62 -1.27
N ILE A 57 -4.70 15.55 -2.04
CA ILE A 57 -4.54 15.48 -3.49
C ILE A 57 -5.86 14.96 -4.07
N PRO A 58 -6.83 15.86 -4.32
CA PRO A 58 -8.11 15.46 -4.86
C PRO A 58 -7.96 14.88 -6.28
N PRO A 59 -8.87 13.99 -6.72
CA PRO A 59 -8.89 13.48 -8.09
C PRO A 59 -9.03 14.60 -9.11
N ILE A 60 -8.39 14.45 -10.28
CA ILE A 60 -8.55 15.37 -11.40
C ILE A 60 -9.53 14.73 -12.38
N GLY A 61 -10.78 15.19 -12.37
CA GLY A 61 -11.87 14.55 -13.10
C GLY A 61 -12.11 13.13 -12.58
N MET A 62 -11.97 12.12 -13.45
CA MET A 62 -12.12 10.70 -13.07
C MET A 62 -10.78 10.03 -12.69
N ILE A 63 -9.65 10.73 -12.84
CA ILE A 63 -8.32 10.16 -12.63
C ILE A 63 -7.86 10.46 -11.20
N ASP A 64 -7.70 9.40 -10.43
CA ASP A 64 -7.12 9.47 -9.09
C ASP A 64 -5.58 9.37 -9.15
N ILE A 65 -4.91 10.50 -8.91
CA ILE A 65 -3.44 10.60 -8.88
C ILE A 65 -2.85 10.43 -7.48
N SER A 66 -3.68 10.43 -6.42
CA SER A 66 -3.26 10.17 -5.04
C SER A 66 -2.47 8.86 -4.83
N PRO A 67 -2.66 7.77 -5.60
CA PRO A 67 -1.95 6.51 -5.42
C PRO A 67 -0.46 6.60 -5.69
N ILE A 68 -0.03 7.53 -6.55
CA ILE A 68 1.39 7.74 -6.84
C ILE A 68 2.09 8.14 -5.55
N VAL A 69 1.58 9.18 -4.89
CA VAL A 69 2.13 9.67 -3.61
C VAL A 69 1.94 8.65 -2.50
N ALA A 70 0.82 7.94 -2.48
CA ALA A 70 0.57 6.88 -1.51
C ALA A 70 1.60 5.74 -1.62
N ILE A 71 1.87 5.25 -2.83
CA ILE A 71 2.87 4.19 -3.07
C ILE A 71 4.27 4.70 -2.71
N PHE A 72 4.63 5.94 -3.05
CA PHE A 72 5.91 6.51 -2.61
C PHE A 72 6.02 6.51 -1.09
N LEU A 73 5.01 6.99 -0.37
CA LEU A 73 5.04 7.00 1.10
C LEU A 73 5.10 5.57 1.66
N LEU A 74 4.35 4.63 1.09
CA LEU A 74 4.39 3.22 1.49
C LEU A 74 5.81 2.63 1.37
N ASN A 75 6.54 2.95 0.30
CA ASN A 75 7.95 2.56 0.14
C ASN A 75 8.87 3.17 1.21
N TYR A 76 8.64 4.44 1.59
CA TYR A 76 9.40 5.06 2.68
C TYR A 76 9.09 4.41 4.03
N ILE A 77 7.83 4.08 4.30
CA ILE A 77 7.40 3.36 5.51
C ILE A 77 8.10 1.99 5.58
N GLN A 78 8.16 1.26 4.46
CA GLN A 78 8.86 -0.04 4.41
C GLN A 78 10.33 0.09 4.79
N LYS A 79 11.04 1.06 4.21
CA LYS A 79 12.45 1.32 4.50
C LYS A 79 12.67 1.69 5.97
N GLY A 80 11.82 2.57 6.51
CA GLY A 80 11.85 2.93 7.93
C GLY A 80 11.62 1.73 8.84
N LEU A 81 10.64 0.89 8.52
CA LEU A 81 10.35 -0.34 9.25
C LEU A 81 11.53 -1.31 9.23
N PHE A 82 12.23 -1.46 8.10
CA PHE A 82 13.45 -2.28 8.03
C PHE A 82 14.53 -1.76 8.96
N ILE A 83 14.76 -0.45 9.00
CA ILE A 83 15.75 0.16 9.91
C ILE A 83 15.37 -0.11 11.37
N VAL A 84 14.09 0.03 11.74
CA VAL A 84 13.63 -0.24 13.10
C VAL A 84 13.84 -1.72 13.46
N ILE A 85 13.45 -2.65 12.58
CA ILE A 85 13.63 -4.09 12.79
C ILE A 85 15.11 -4.45 12.94
N LEU A 86 15.98 -3.87 12.10
CA LEU A 86 17.44 -4.07 12.16
C LEU A 86 18.00 -3.57 13.50
N LYS A 87 17.68 -2.34 13.89
CA LYS A 87 18.14 -1.76 15.17
C LYS A 87 17.67 -2.57 16.36
N ILE A 88 16.42 -3.05 16.34
CA ILE A 88 15.90 -3.90 17.41
C ILE A 88 16.70 -5.20 17.49
N TYR A 89 16.97 -5.84 16.36
CA TYR A 89 17.75 -7.07 16.32
C TYR A 89 19.19 -6.86 16.85
N GLU A 90 19.83 -5.76 16.48
CA GLU A 90 21.16 -5.38 16.96
C GLU A 90 21.21 -5.15 18.48
N MET A 91 20.11 -4.75 19.14
CA MET A 91 20.09 -4.58 20.61
C MET A 91 20.15 -5.90 21.39
N PHE A 92 19.85 -7.04 20.75
CA PHE A 92 19.80 -8.36 21.42
C PHE A 92 21.00 -9.25 21.09
N ILE A 93 21.94 -8.77 20.28
CA ILE A 93 23.20 -9.44 19.93
C ILE A 93 24.34 -8.71 20.60
#